data_AF-A0A1G8AXK6-F1
#
_entry.id   AF-A0A1G8AXK6-F1
#
_cell.length_a   1.000
_cell.length_b   1.000
_cell.length_c   1.000
_cell.angle_alpha   90.00
_cell.angle_beta   90.00
_cell.angle_gamma   90.00
#
_symmetry.space_group_name_H-M   'P 1'
#
loop_
_entity.id
_entity.type
_entity.pdbx_description
1 polymer ?
#
loop_
_entity_poly.entity_id
_entity_poly.type
_entity_poly.pdbx_seq_one_letter_code
_entity_poly.pdbx_strand_id
1 'polypeptide(L)'
;MGTTTCTSAAVWDMQAERWRKSLKAQGLSDNTLRGYLYTARGWRKWLETEGYDIEPDDVESFHVDIVDKSSPANAAHHYRNLRVYITWLKKRKQITGGNPFDETEAPKVPDKLTPLLSDEDHAAVLLACRGTDLQALRNMALADFGPALWLSRRTGKPLSINGIKMMLNRLGERAGLADSLHAYRVRMTFYTVGRMQAVVKPD
;
A
#
# COMPACT_ATOMS: atom_id res chain seq x y z
N MET A 1 -12.40 5.65 43.40
CA MET A 1 -11.57 6.70 42.78
C MET A 1 -10.80 6.05 41.65
N GLY A 2 -11.34 6.07 40.44
CA GLY A 2 -10.69 5.46 39.27
C GLY A 2 -9.52 6.34 38.84
N THR A 3 -8.36 5.74 38.65
CA THR A 3 -7.19 6.39 38.04
C THR A 3 -7.47 6.67 36.57
N THR A 4 -8.05 7.82 36.29
CA THR A 4 -8.14 8.38 34.93
C THR A 4 -6.73 8.69 34.47
N THR A 5 -6.11 7.72 33.78
CA THR A 5 -4.78 7.92 33.20
C THR A 5 -4.97 8.63 31.87
N CYS A 6 -5.07 9.96 31.89
CA CYS A 6 -5.14 10.77 30.67
C CYS A 6 -3.86 10.56 29.85
N THR A 7 -3.94 9.70 28.83
CA THR A 7 -2.86 9.53 27.87
C THR A 7 -3.01 10.62 26.83
N SER A 8 -2.45 11.80 27.13
CA SER A 8 -2.55 12.95 26.22
C SER A 8 -1.98 12.62 24.83
N ALA A 9 -2.38 13.38 23.82
CA ALA A 9 -1.82 13.29 22.47
C ALA A 9 -0.28 13.24 22.46
N ALA A 10 0.36 14.00 23.36
CA ALA A 10 1.81 14.02 23.53
C ALA A 10 2.37 12.68 24.03
N VAL A 11 1.63 11.96 24.89
CA VAL A 11 2.01 10.61 25.32
C VAL A 11 1.95 9.66 24.14
N TRP A 12 0.88 9.68 23.33
CA TRP A 12 0.79 8.81 22.15
C TRP A 12 1.90 9.05 21.13
N ASP A 13 2.26 10.31 20.88
CA ASP A 13 3.37 10.67 19.99
C ASP A 13 4.72 10.17 20.55
N MET A 14 4.95 10.34 21.85
CA MET A 14 6.14 9.82 22.53
C MET A 14 6.22 8.29 22.40
N GLN A 15 5.10 7.59 22.57
CA GLN A 15 5.04 6.13 22.50
C GLN A 15 5.27 5.61 21.09
N ALA A 16 4.73 6.28 20.07
CA ALA A 16 4.99 5.96 18.67
C ALA A 16 6.49 6.14 18.33
N GLU A 17 7.13 7.19 18.85
CA GLU A 17 8.57 7.42 18.65
C GLU A 17 9.44 6.39 19.38
N ARG A 18 9.08 6.00 20.60
CA ARG A 18 9.75 4.89 21.33
C ARG A 18 9.59 3.57 20.58
N TRP A 19 8.41 3.31 20.04
CA TRP A 19 8.15 2.15 19.22
C TRP A 19 8.99 2.15 17.94
N ARG A 20 9.07 3.28 17.23
CA ARG A 20 9.96 3.44 16.07
C ARG A 20 11.39 3.06 16.37
N LYS A 21 11.95 3.54 17.49
CA LYS A 21 13.32 3.22 17.93
C LYS A 21 13.47 1.72 18.20
N SER A 22 12.49 1.11 18.88
CA SER A 22 12.47 -0.33 19.13
C SER A 22 12.44 -1.16 17.83
N LEU A 23 11.63 -0.77 16.85
CA LEU A 23 11.54 -1.46 15.57
C LEU A 23 12.80 -1.29 14.72
N LYS A 24 13.41 -0.10 14.76
CA LYS A 24 14.68 0.15 14.09
C LYS A 24 15.82 -0.68 14.69
N ALA A 25 15.84 -0.84 16.02
CA ALA A 25 16.79 -1.73 16.70
C ALA A 25 16.62 -3.21 16.32
N GLN A 26 15.41 -3.62 15.89
CA GLN A 26 15.13 -4.96 15.38
C GLN A 26 15.47 -5.15 13.89
N GLY A 27 16.02 -4.11 13.22
CA GLY A 27 16.43 -4.20 11.83
C GLY A 27 15.30 -4.09 10.80
N LEU A 28 14.11 -3.62 11.21
CA LEU A 28 13.02 -3.40 10.25
C LEU A 28 13.37 -2.29 9.26
N SER A 29 12.94 -2.47 8.01
CA SER A 29 13.20 -1.49 6.95
C SER A 29 12.45 -0.17 7.17
N ASP A 30 13.02 0.93 6.69
CA ASP A 30 12.42 2.27 6.80
C ASP A 30 11.01 2.34 6.20
N ASN A 31 10.71 1.55 5.17
CA ASN A 31 9.37 1.50 4.60
C ASN A 31 8.36 0.85 5.56
N THR A 32 8.76 -0.20 6.26
CA THR A 32 7.93 -0.86 7.28
C THR A 32 7.68 0.07 8.45
N LEU A 33 8.73 0.76 8.93
CA LEU A 33 8.61 1.78 9.97
C LEU A 33 7.63 2.89 9.58
N ARG A 34 7.70 3.36 8.32
CA ARG A 34 6.80 4.40 7.81
C ARG A 34 5.35 3.96 7.85
N GLY A 35 5.04 2.75 7.37
CA GLY A 35 3.67 2.21 7.36
C GLY A 35 3.10 2.03 8.78
N TYR A 36 3.91 1.47 9.69
CA TYR A 36 3.53 1.29 11.09
C TYR A 36 3.24 2.62 11.79
N LEU A 37 4.11 3.61 11.63
CA LEU A 37 3.91 4.93 12.24
C LEU A 37 2.76 5.72 11.61
N TYR A 38 2.52 5.53 10.31
CA TYR A 38 1.36 6.13 9.65
C TYR A 38 0.06 5.68 10.32
N THR A 39 -0.10 4.37 10.56
CA THR A 39 -1.27 3.83 11.28
C THR A 39 -1.34 4.34 12.73
N ALA A 40 -0.24 4.30 13.48
CA ALA A 40 -0.24 4.72 14.89
C ALA A 40 -0.58 6.21 15.06
N ARG A 41 -0.09 7.09 14.17
CA ARG A 41 -0.42 8.51 14.18
C ARG A 41 -1.86 8.78 13.74
N GLY A 42 -2.34 8.05 12.73
CA GLY A 42 -3.73 8.11 12.28
C GLY A 42 -4.70 7.75 13.40
N TRP A 43 -4.40 6.68 14.14
CA TRP A 43 -5.13 6.27 15.34
C TRP A 43 -5.18 7.38 16.41
N ARG A 44 -4.02 7.94 16.78
CA ARG A 44 -3.96 9.06 17.75
C ARG A 44 -4.81 10.26 17.31
N LYS A 45 -4.75 10.61 16.02
CA LYS A 45 -5.54 11.73 15.48
C LYS A 45 -7.05 11.44 15.56
N TRP A 46 -7.44 10.20 15.31
CA TRP A 46 -8.84 9.78 15.41
C TRP A 46 -9.33 9.86 16.86
N LEU A 47 -8.57 9.34 17.83
CA LEU A 47 -8.92 9.46 19.26
C LEU A 47 -9.14 10.92 19.69
N GLU A 48 -8.27 11.82 19.25
CA GLU A 48 -8.38 13.26 19.53
C GLU A 48 -9.62 13.89 18.88
N THR A 49 -10.00 13.43 17.69
CA THR A 49 -11.17 13.95 16.96
C THR A 49 -12.47 13.53 17.64
N GLU A 50 -12.54 12.28 18.09
CA GLU A 50 -13.73 11.72 18.75
C GLU A 50 -13.79 12.05 20.25
N GLY A 51 -12.73 12.65 20.81
CA GLY A 51 -12.67 13.02 22.23
C GLY A 51 -12.45 11.84 23.17
N TYR A 52 -11.87 10.73 22.68
CA TYR A 52 -11.56 9.57 23.51
C TYR A 52 -10.24 9.77 24.28
N ASP A 53 -10.33 9.74 25.61
CA ASP A 53 -9.20 9.96 26.53
C ASP A 53 -8.22 8.79 26.60
N ILE A 54 -8.71 7.56 26.51
CA ILE A 54 -7.95 6.31 26.45
C ILE A 54 -8.74 5.23 25.73
N GLU A 55 -7.98 4.31 25.12
CA GLU A 55 -8.35 2.90 24.93
C GLU A 55 -9.83 2.70 24.62
N PRO A 56 -10.26 2.88 23.37
CA PRO A 56 -11.58 2.43 23.03
C PRO A 56 -11.56 0.91 23.22
N ASP A 57 -12.41 0.44 24.13
CA ASP A 57 -12.89 -0.94 24.12
C ASP A 57 -13.38 -1.33 22.72
N ASP A 58 -13.73 -0.33 21.91
CA ASP A 58 -14.14 -0.43 20.52
C ASP A 58 -13.07 0.04 19.51
N VAL A 59 -12.17 -0.86 19.11
CA VAL A 59 -11.31 -0.63 17.94
C VAL A 59 -12.10 -0.69 16.62
N GLU A 60 -13.30 -1.24 16.60
CA GLU A 60 -14.09 -1.44 15.37
C GLU A 60 -14.54 -0.10 14.80
N SER A 61 -14.95 0.86 15.63
CA SER A 61 -15.36 2.21 15.20
C SER A 61 -14.30 2.92 14.33
N PHE A 62 -13.02 2.86 14.70
CA PHE A 62 -11.95 3.41 13.86
C PHE A 62 -11.78 2.67 12.53
N HIS A 63 -11.97 1.35 12.53
CA HIS A 63 -11.86 0.57 11.30
C HIS A 63 -13.04 0.84 10.37
N VAL A 64 -14.26 0.97 10.89
CA VAL A 64 -15.45 1.42 10.14
C VAL A 64 -15.16 2.76 9.49
N ASP A 65 -14.62 3.71 10.25
CA ASP A 65 -14.20 5.01 9.75
C ASP A 65 -13.20 4.92 8.59
N ILE A 66 -12.23 4.00 8.67
CA ILE A 66 -11.27 3.77 7.58
C ILE A 66 -11.94 3.10 6.38
N VAL A 67 -12.84 2.15 6.59
CA VAL A 67 -13.61 1.50 5.52
C VAL A 67 -14.38 2.57 4.74
N ASP A 68 -15.13 3.41 5.44
CA ASP A 68 -15.98 4.44 4.87
C ASP A 68 -15.17 5.50 4.13
N LYS A 69 -14.00 5.88 4.67
CA LYS A 69 -13.11 6.88 4.05
C LYS A 69 -12.25 6.32 2.92
N SER A 70 -12.04 4.99 2.83
CA SER A 70 -11.07 4.43 1.90
C SER A 70 -11.46 3.06 1.33
N SER A 71 -11.21 1.96 2.06
CA SER A 71 -11.56 0.60 1.62
C SER A 71 -11.39 -0.43 2.74
N PRO A 72 -12.08 -1.59 2.65
CA PRO A 72 -11.85 -2.74 3.53
C PRO A 72 -10.40 -3.24 3.56
N ALA A 73 -9.73 -3.22 2.41
CA ALA A 73 -8.32 -3.63 2.31
C ALA A 73 -7.41 -2.69 3.12
N ASN A 74 -7.67 -1.39 3.08
CA ASN A 74 -6.93 -0.42 3.86
C ASN A 74 -7.24 -0.56 5.36
N ALA A 75 -8.52 -0.74 5.74
CA ALA A 75 -8.89 -1.02 7.12
C ALA A 75 -8.19 -2.27 7.66
N ALA A 76 -8.13 -3.36 6.90
CA ALA A 76 -7.40 -4.57 7.29
C ALA A 76 -5.87 -4.34 7.41
N HIS A 77 -5.29 -3.44 6.61
CA HIS A 77 -3.89 -3.04 6.79
C HIS A 77 -3.70 -2.30 8.11
N HIS A 78 -4.54 -1.32 8.41
CA HIS A 78 -4.48 -0.56 9.66
C HIS A 78 -4.72 -1.48 10.88
N TYR A 79 -5.66 -2.42 10.80
CA TYR A 79 -5.91 -3.42 11.85
C TYR A 79 -4.63 -4.21 12.19
N ARG A 80 -3.96 -4.78 11.19
CA ARG A 80 -2.73 -5.57 11.40
C ARG A 80 -1.63 -4.74 12.03
N ASN A 81 -1.41 -3.51 11.54
CA ASN A 81 -0.39 -2.62 12.06
C ASN A 81 -0.68 -2.18 13.50
N LEU A 82 -1.92 -1.79 13.77
CA LEU A 82 -2.34 -1.27 15.06
C LEU A 82 -2.29 -2.37 16.13
N ARG A 83 -2.70 -3.60 15.79
CA ARG A 83 -2.54 -4.77 16.67
C ARG A 83 -1.09 -4.96 17.14
N VAL A 84 -0.11 -4.82 16.24
CA VAL A 84 1.32 -4.94 16.59
C VAL A 84 1.74 -3.81 17.54
N TYR A 85 1.26 -2.59 17.31
CA TYR A 85 1.56 -1.45 18.17
C TYR A 85 0.98 -1.60 19.57
N ILE A 86 -0.32 -1.92 19.69
CA ILE A 86 -1.00 -2.12 20.98
C ILE A 86 -0.40 -3.30 21.75
N THR A 87 -0.06 -4.39 21.06
CA THR A 87 0.67 -5.52 21.68
C THR A 87 2.02 -5.08 22.24
N TRP A 88 2.77 -4.23 21.52
CA TRP A 88 4.05 -3.69 21.97
C TRP A 88 3.91 -2.80 23.22
N LEU A 89 2.82 -2.04 23.31
CA LEU A 89 2.48 -1.20 24.48
C LEU A 89 2.09 -2.06 25.69
N LYS A 90 1.22 -3.04 25.50
CA LYS A 90 0.80 -4.01 26.54
C LYS A 90 2.01 -4.72 27.14
N LYS A 91 2.92 -5.24 26.30
CA LYS A 91 4.16 -5.89 26.75
C LYS A 91 5.03 -4.98 27.64
N ARG A 92 4.93 -3.66 27.49
CA ARG A 92 5.68 -2.65 28.26
C ARG A 92 4.88 -2.02 29.39
N LYS A 93 3.68 -2.55 29.68
CA LYS A 93 2.77 -2.03 30.70
C LYS A 93 2.47 -0.54 30.53
N GLN A 94 2.40 -0.10 29.27
CA GLN A 94 2.12 1.28 28.90
C GLN A 94 0.63 1.55 28.69
N ILE A 95 -0.14 0.47 28.54
CA ILE A 95 -1.59 0.46 28.64
C ILE A 95 -1.94 -0.47 29.80
N THR A 96 -2.96 -0.08 30.56
CA THR A 96 -3.39 -0.79 31.78
C THR A 96 -4.60 -1.68 31.53
N GLY A 97 -5.38 -1.42 30.47
CA GLY A 97 -6.49 -2.27 30.06
C GLY A 97 -6.04 -3.54 29.31
N GLY A 98 -7.05 -4.26 28.83
CA GLY A 98 -6.88 -5.41 27.94
C GLY A 98 -6.31 -5.01 26.59
N ASN A 99 -6.07 -5.98 25.70
CA ASN A 99 -5.79 -5.63 24.30
C ASN A 99 -7.13 -5.76 23.55
N PRO A 100 -7.73 -4.68 23.04
CA PRO A 100 -9.01 -4.72 22.34
C PRO A 100 -8.96 -5.57 21.04
N PHE A 101 -7.75 -5.86 20.55
CA PHE A 101 -7.53 -6.80 19.44
C PHE A 101 -7.60 -8.28 19.84
N ASP A 102 -7.69 -8.60 21.14
CA ASP A 102 -7.86 -9.99 21.61
C ASP A 102 -9.32 -10.46 21.43
N GLU A 103 -10.27 -9.52 21.34
CA GLU A 103 -11.73 -9.78 21.26
C GLU A 103 -12.36 -9.35 19.93
N THR A 104 -11.58 -8.81 18.99
CA THR A 104 -12.08 -8.29 17.71
C THR A 104 -11.50 -9.06 16.52
N GLU A 105 -12.31 -9.19 15.47
CA GLU A 105 -11.92 -9.85 14.22
C GLU A 105 -11.34 -8.87 13.21
N ALA A 106 -10.45 -9.36 12.33
CA ALA A 106 -9.90 -8.54 11.26
C ALA A 106 -11.00 -8.14 10.25
N PRO A 107 -10.97 -6.90 9.70
CA PRO A 107 -11.91 -6.51 8.65
C PRO A 107 -11.89 -7.46 7.46
N LYS A 108 -13.07 -7.93 7.05
CA LYS A 108 -13.19 -8.82 5.88
C LYS A 108 -12.87 -8.01 4.62
N VAL A 109 -11.86 -8.46 3.89
CA VAL A 109 -11.47 -7.87 2.60
C VAL A 109 -12.11 -8.71 1.49
N PRO A 110 -13.04 -8.16 0.70
CA PRO A 110 -13.58 -8.87 -0.45
C PRO A 110 -12.47 -9.18 -1.46
N ASP A 111 -12.53 -10.37 -2.07
CA ASP A 111 -11.61 -10.73 -3.13
C ASP A 111 -11.88 -9.85 -4.35
N LYS A 112 -10.87 -9.04 -4.72
CA LYS A 112 -10.91 -8.22 -5.94
C LYS A 112 -10.08 -8.90 -7.02
N LEU A 113 -10.76 -9.48 -8.01
CA LEU A 113 -10.08 -9.94 -9.22
C LEU A 113 -9.51 -8.74 -9.97
N THR A 114 -8.24 -8.83 -10.35
CA THR A 114 -7.64 -7.85 -11.26
C THR A 114 -8.12 -8.18 -12.67
N PRO A 115 -8.87 -7.31 -13.35
CA PRO A 115 -9.34 -7.58 -14.69
C PRO A 115 -8.14 -7.73 -15.62
N LEU A 116 -8.13 -8.77 -16.44
CA LEU A 116 -7.09 -8.95 -17.46
C LEU A 116 -7.24 -7.89 -18.57
N LEU A 117 -6.21 -7.73 -19.38
CA LEU A 117 -6.37 -6.98 -20.64
C LEU A 117 -7.08 -7.91 -21.65
N SER A 118 -8.10 -7.39 -22.33
CA SER A 118 -8.67 -8.05 -23.50
C SER A 118 -7.65 -8.03 -24.66
N ASP A 119 -7.89 -8.81 -25.70
CA ASP A 119 -7.04 -8.78 -26.91
C ASP A 119 -7.09 -7.41 -27.60
N GLU A 120 -8.24 -6.74 -27.55
CA GLU A 120 -8.43 -5.37 -28.02
C GLU A 120 -7.62 -4.37 -27.19
N ASP A 121 -7.69 -4.45 -25.85
CA ASP A 121 -6.90 -3.62 -24.94
C ASP A 121 -5.40 -3.84 -25.16
N HIS A 122 -4.97 -5.09 -25.35
CA HIS A 122 -3.59 -5.41 -25.68
C HIS A 122 -3.14 -4.75 -26.97
N ALA A 123 -3.92 -4.89 -28.04
CA ALA A 123 -3.62 -4.30 -29.33
C ALA A 123 -3.56 -2.76 -29.24
N ALA A 124 -4.49 -2.14 -28.50
CA ALA A 124 -4.52 -0.71 -28.26
C ALA A 124 -3.28 -0.22 -27.49
N VAL A 125 -2.85 -0.95 -26.45
CA VAL A 125 -1.61 -0.63 -25.70
C VAL A 125 -0.37 -0.75 -26.59
N LEU A 126 -0.28 -1.78 -27.43
CA LEU A 126 0.83 -1.94 -28.39
C LEU A 126 0.83 -0.83 -29.43
N LEU A 127 -0.34 -0.41 -29.91
CA LEU A 127 -0.48 0.71 -30.83
C LEU A 127 -0.05 2.03 -30.17
N ALA A 128 -0.46 2.27 -28.92
CA ALA A 128 -0.04 3.45 -28.15
C ALA A 128 1.48 3.49 -27.88
N CYS A 129 2.15 2.33 -27.88
CA CYS A 129 3.61 2.21 -27.81
C CYS A 129 4.33 2.62 -29.11
N ARG A 130 3.64 2.75 -30.27
CA ARG A 130 4.27 3.12 -31.55
C ARG A 130 4.69 4.59 -31.66
N GLY A 131 4.37 5.41 -30.66
CA GLY A 131 4.84 6.80 -30.56
C GLY A 131 6.31 6.93 -30.19
N THR A 132 6.87 8.11 -30.40
CA THR A 132 8.29 8.40 -30.14
C THR A 132 8.63 8.51 -28.66
N ASP A 133 7.67 8.72 -27.75
CA ASP A 133 7.98 8.96 -26.33
C ASP A 133 8.62 7.76 -25.62
N LEU A 134 8.00 6.57 -25.71
CA LEU A 134 8.53 5.37 -25.05
C LEU A 134 9.75 4.80 -25.79
N GLN A 135 9.72 4.87 -27.12
CA GLN A 135 10.83 4.43 -27.95
C GLN A 135 12.05 5.33 -27.78
N ALA A 136 11.90 6.65 -27.69
CA ALA A 136 12.99 7.57 -27.39
C ALA A 136 13.56 7.32 -25.99
N LEU A 137 12.70 7.06 -24.98
CA LEU A 137 13.18 6.72 -23.63
C LEU A 137 13.99 5.42 -23.61
N ARG A 138 13.53 4.39 -24.33
CA ARG A 138 14.27 3.12 -24.50
C ARG A 138 15.56 3.33 -25.28
N ASN A 139 15.52 4.06 -26.39
CA ASN A 139 16.67 4.27 -27.27
C ASN A 139 17.74 5.13 -26.58
N MET A 140 17.36 6.12 -25.78
CA MET A 140 18.29 6.86 -24.90
C MET A 140 18.94 5.92 -23.88
N ALA A 141 18.17 5.03 -23.24
CA ALA A 141 18.72 4.05 -22.29
C ALA A 141 19.68 3.04 -22.93
N LEU A 142 19.37 2.60 -24.16
CA LEU A 142 20.22 1.67 -24.92
C LEU A 142 21.49 2.36 -25.45
N ALA A 143 21.41 3.63 -25.86
CA ALA A 143 22.56 4.39 -26.36
C ALA A 143 23.59 4.70 -25.26
N ASP A 144 23.13 4.93 -24.03
CA ASP A 144 24.02 5.26 -22.89
C ASP A 144 24.61 4.02 -22.17
N PHE A 145 24.30 2.79 -22.60
CA PHE A 145 24.77 1.52 -22.00
C PHE A 145 24.71 1.45 -20.46
N GLY A 146 23.83 2.23 -19.84
CA GLY A 146 23.68 2.30 -18.40
C GLY A 146 22.95 1.08 -17.83
N PRO A 147 23.04 0.82 -16.50
CA PRO A 147 22.39 -0.34 -15.87
C PRO A 147 20.86 -0.27 -15.85
N ALA A 148 20.25 0.84 -16.30
CA ALA A 148 18.81 1.08 -16.22
C ALA A 148 18.18 1.27 -17.60
N LEU A 149 17.22 0.40 -17.91
CA LEU A 149 16.49 0.40 -19.18
C LEU A 149 15.46 1.53 -19.31
N TRP A 150 14.98 2.07 -18.19
CA TRP A 150 13.91 3.07 -18.15
C TRP A 150 14.41 4.36 -17.54
N LEU A 151 14.57 5.41 -18.36
CA LEU A 151 15.08 6.71 -17.95
C LEU A 151 13.96 7.77 -17.94
N SER A 152 14.10 8.76 -17.08
CA SER A 152 13.25 9.94 -17.04
C SER A 152 13.65 10.92 -18.14
N ARG A 153 12.72 11.29 -19.03
CA ARG A 153 12.98 12.28 -20.09
C ARG A 153 13.44 13.63 -19.53
N ARG A 154 12.91 14.02 -18.37
CA ARG A 154 13.19 15.32 -17.75
C ARG A 154 14.58 15.39 -17.14
N THR A 155 15.07 14.29 -16.57
CA THR A 155 16.26 14.29 -15.71
C THR A 155 17.39 13.40 -16.21
N GLY A 156 17.15 12.55 -17.21
CA GLY A 156 18.09 11.53 -17.70
C GLY A 156 18.37 10.38 -16.71
N LYS A 157 17.84 10.47 -15.48
CA LYS A 157 18.08 9.47 -14.42
C LYS A 157 17.13 8.28 -14.55
N PRO A 158 17.49 7.10 -13.97
CA PRO A 158 16.57 5.96 -13.90
C PRO A 158 15.20 6.33 -13.30
N LEU A 159 14.13 5.83 -13.92
CA LEU A 159 12.78 6.00 -13.38
C LEU A 159 12.65 5.26 -12.05
N SER A 160 12.02 5.92 -11.08
CA SER A 160 11.60 5.26 -9.84
C SER A 160 10.44 4.30 -10.12
N ILE A 161 10.16 3.40 -9.18
CA ILE A 161 8.99 2.52 -9.24
C ILE A 161 7.70 3.32 -9.47
N ASN A 162 7.54 4.45 -8.78
CA ASN A 162 6.39 5.33 -8.98
C ASN A 162 6.41 5.99 -10.37
N GLY A 163 7.59 6.35 -10.88
CA GLY A 163 7.75 6.85 -12.25
C GLY A 163 7.30 5.83 -13.30
N ILE A 164 7.68 4.56 -13.14
CA ILE A 164 7.22 3.46 -14.01
C ILE A 164 5.71 3.26 -13.88
N LYS A 165 5.16 3.29 -12.66
CA LYS A 165 3.70 3.22 -12.43
C LYS A 165 2.96 4.34 -13.16
N MET A 166 3.43 5.57 -13.04
CA MET A 166 2.84 6.73 -13.72
C MET A 166 2.95 6.61 -15.24
N MET A 167 4.09 6.13 -15.75
CA MET A 167 4.31 5.87 -17.17
C MET A 167 3.28 4.86 -17.71
N LEU A 168 3.08 3.74 -17.01
CA LEU A 168 2.11 2.71 -17.40
C LEU A 168 0.68 3.23 -17.35
N ASN A 169 0.30 3.95 -16.29
CA ASN A 169 -1.04 4.53 -16.19
C ASN A 169 -1.34 5.47 -17.37
N ARG A 170 -0.40 6.38 -17.69
CA ARG A 170 -0.52 7.31 -18.84
C ARG A 170 -0.59 6.57 -20.17
N LEU A 171 0.13 5.45 -20.29
CA LEU A 171 0.05 4.61 -21.48
C LEU A 171 -1.34 3.97 -21.62
N GLY A 172 -1.91 3.48 -20.51
CA GLY A 172 -3.28 2.96 -20.47
C GLY A 172 -4.32 4.01 -20.86
N GLU A 173 -4.21 5.23 -20.33
CA GLU A 173 -5.06 6.36 -20.70
C GLU A 173 -4.96 6.69 -22.19
N ARG A 174 -3.75 6.74 -22.75
CA ARG A 174 -3.52 6.97 -24.19
C ARG A 174 -4.06 5.85 -25.07
N ALA A 175 -4.11 4.62 -24.56
CA ALA A 175 -4.68 3.47 -25.23
C ALA A 175 -6.22 3.39 -25.10
N GLY A 176 -6.84 4.31 -24.36
CA GLY A 176 -8.29 4.33 -24.16
C GLY A 176 -8.81 3.25 -23.22
N LEU A 177 -7.97 2.70 -22.35
CA LEU A 177 -8.40 1.65 -21.41
C LEU A 177 -9.40 2.19 -20.40
N ALA A 178 -10.47 1.45 -20.15
CA ALA A 178 -11.45 1.76 -19.11
C ALA A 178 -10.86 1.67 -17.69
N ASP A 179 -9.90 0.75 -17.50
CA ASP A 179 -9.22 0.49 -16.23
C ASP A 179 -7.73 0.81 -16.29
N SER A 180 -7.15 1.14 -15.13
CA SER A 180 -5.72 1.45 -15.02
C SER A 180 -4.80 0.33 -15.54
N LEU A 181 -3.74 0.73 -16.24
CA LEU A 181 -2.67 -0.16 -16.67
C LEU A 181 -1.52 -0.11 -15.65
N HIS A 182 -1.24 -1.24 -15.01
CA HIS A 182 -0.14 -1.38 -14.06
C HIS A 182 0.58 -2.71 -14.25
N ALA A 183 1.84 -2.79 -13.78
CA ALA A 183 2.73 -3.92 -14.08
C ALA A 183 2.16 -5.28 -13.68
N TYR A 184 1.40 -5.35 -12.57
CA TYR A 184 0.75 -6.60 -12.15
C TYR A 184 -0.33 -7.05 -13.14
N ARG A 185 -1.17 -6.16 -13.67
CA ARG A 185 -2.19 -6.48 -14.68
C ARG A 185 -1.55 -7.01 -15.96
N VAL A 186 -0.48 -6.38 -16.44
CA VAL A 186 0.29 -6.86 -17.60
C VAL A 186 0.84 -8.26 -17.35
N ARG A 187 1.46 -8.46 -16.18
CA ARG A 187 2.04 -9.75 -15.78
C ARG A 187 0.98 -10.86 -15.65
N MET A 188 -0.14 -10.58 -15.00
CA MET A 188 -1.23 -11.54 -14.84
C MET A 188 -1.84 -11.92 -16.19
N THR A 189 -1.94 -10.96 -17.10
CA THR A 189 -2.47 -11.25 -18.43
C THR A 189 -1.50 -12.13 -19.23
N PHE A 190 -0.20 -11.82 -19.21
CA PHE A 190 0.82 -12.67 -19.84
C PHE A 190 0.82 -14.10 -19.29
N TYR A 191 0.72 -14.29 -17.97
CA TYR A 191 0.64 -15.63 -17.39
C TYR A 191 -0.62 -16.39 -17.81
N THR A 192 -1.77 -15.71 -17.84
CA THR A 192 -3.04 -16.37 -18.14
C THR A 192 -3.11 -16.75 -19.61
N VAL A 193 -2.76 -15.84 -20.52
CA VAL A 193 -2.73 -16.09 -21.97
C VAL A 193 -1.67 -17.13 -22.33
N GLY A 194 -0.46 -17.01 -21.77
CA GLY A 194 0.62 -17.98 -22.01
C GLY A 194 0.27 -19.38 -21.51
N ARG A 195 -0.45 -19.49 -20.38
CA ARG A 195 -0.96 -20.77 -19.88
C ARG A 195 -2.05 -21.35 -20.77
N MET A 196 -2.98 -20.52 -21.26
CA MET A 196 -4.03 -20.98 -22.18
C MET A 196 -3.43 -21.52 -23.49
N GLN A 197 -2.43 -20.85 -24.06
CA GLN A 197 -1.74 -21.31 -25.27
C GLN A 197 -0.92 -22.59 -25.05
N ALA A 198 -0.36 -22.80 -23.86
CA ALA A 198 0.36 -24.03 -23.53
C ALA A 198 -0.54 -25.26 -23.28
N VAL A 199 -1.84 -25.04 -23.00
CA VAL A 199 -2.83 -26.11 -22.79
C VAL A 199 -3.45 -26.59 -24.11
N VAL A 200 -3.48 -25.73 -25.14
CA VAL A 200 -3.85 -26.12 -26.50
C VAL A 200 -2.63 -26.78 -27.16
N LYS A 201 -2.45 -28.09 -26.95
CA LYS A 201 -1.57 -28.88 -27.82
C LYS A 201 -2.15 -28.88 -29.23
N PRO A 202 -1.31 -28.77 -30.29
CA PRO A 202 -1.77 -29.08 -31.63
C PRO A 202 -2.05 -30.59 -31.71
N ASP A 203 -3.21 -30.95 -32.24
CA ASP A 203 -3.51 -32.30 -32.75
C ASP A 203 -2.69 -32.58 -34.03
#